data_AF-A0A7W4PGI6-F1
#
_entry.id   AF-A0A7W4PGI6-F1
#
_cell.length_a   1.000
_cell.length_b   1.000
_cell.length_c   1.000
_cell.angle_alpha   90.00
_cell.angle_beta   90.00
_cell.angle_gamma   90.00
#
_symmetry.space_group_name_H-M   'P 1'
#
loop_
_entity.id
_entity.type
_entity.pdbx_description
1 polymer ?
#
loop_
_entity_poly.entity_id
_entity_poly.type
_entity_poly.pdbx_seq_one_letter_code
_entity_poly.pdbx_strand_id
1 'polypeptide(L)' 'MAHSLIVVCGDGARGVTMRHIARCLDQDLPDDVLFWLKVRNQIDWLMRTSRREGDSIQ' A
#
# COMPACT_ATOMS: atom_id res chain seq x y z
N MET A 1 8.58 11.85 -13.54
CA MET A 1 7.16 12.13 -13.19
C MET A 1 6.45 10.91 -12.59
N ALA A 2 6.60 9.70 -13.14
CA ALA A 2 5.97 8.48 -12.61
C ALA A 2 6.29 8.18 -11.12
N HIS A 3 7.54 8.38 -10.67
CA HIS A 3 7.92 8.22 -9.26
C HIS A 3 7.10 9.06 -8.29
N SER A 4 6.89 10.34 -8.64
CA SER A 4 6.14 11.26 -7.79
C SER A 4 4.67 10.83 -7.64
N LEU A 5 4.09 10.26 -8.70
CA LEU A 5 2.73 9.74 -8.67
C LEU A 5 2.64 8.42 -7.88
N ILE A 6 3.63 7.53 -7.99
CA ILE A 6 3.66 6.28 -7.22
C ILE A 6 3.74 6.56 -5.72
N VAL A 7 4.51 7.56 -5.29
CA VAL A 7 4.61 7.93 -3.87
C VAL A 7 3.32 8.56 -3.36
N VAL A 8 2.77 9.56 -4.06
CA VAL A 8 1.55 10.27 -3.62
C VAL A 8 0.33 9.36 -3.67
N CYS A 9 0.12 8.63 -4.77
CA CYS A 9 -0.98 7.68 -4.88
C CYS A 9 -0.78 6.46 -3.98
N GLY A 10 0.48 6.04 -3.76
CA GLY A 10 0.83 4.93 -2.89
C GLY A 10 0.51 5.19 -1.43
N ASP A 11 0.85 6.37 -0.90
CA ASP A 11 0.52 6.76 0.48
C ASP A 11 -1.00 6.84 0.68
N GLY A 12 -1.71 7.41 -0.30
CA GLY A 12 -3.18 7.45 -0.31
C GLY A 12 -3.81 6.05 -0.32
N ALA A 13 -3.36 5.19 -1.22
CA ALA A 13 -3.82 3.80 -1.32
C ALA A 13 -3.54 3.04 -0.02
N ARG A 14 -2.34 3.17 0.54
CA ARG A 14 -1.96 2.55 1.82
C ARG A 14 -2.87 3.00 2.96
N GLY A 15 -3.17 4.31 3.05
CA GLY A 15 -4.08 4.85 4.05
C GLY A 15 -5.50 4.29 3.94
N VAL A 16 -6.04 4.18 2.71
CA VAL A 16 -7.35 3.57 2.44
C VAL A 16 -7.35 2.09 2.83
N THR A 17 -6.33 1.33 2.42
CA THR A 17 -6.19 -0.09 2.76
C THR A 17 -6.16 -0.32 4.26
N MET A 18 -5.41 0.49 5.03
CA MET A 18 -5.36 0.37 6.49
C MET A 18 -6.73 0.62 7.15
N ARG A 19 -7.53 1.57 6.63
CA ARG A 19 -8.90 1.78 7.11
C ARG A 19 -9.81 0.59 6.82
N HIS A 20 -9.67 -0.05 5.66
CA HIS A 20 -10.43 -1.27 5.36
C HIS A 20 -10.04 -2.43 6.28
N ILE A 21 -8.75 -2.63 6.56
CA ILE A 21 -8.30 -3.66 7.52
C ILE A 21 -8.93 -3.43 8.89
N ALA A 22 -8.88 -2.20 9.42
CA ALA A 22 -9.47 -1.87 10.71
C ALA A 22 -10.98 -2.18 10.72
N ARG A 23 -11.70 -1.75 9.68
CA ARG A 23 -13.14 -2.03 9.56
C ARG A 23 -13.46 -3.52 9.48
N CYS A 24 -12.65 -4.31 8.77
CA CYS A 24 -12.84 -5.76 8.67
C CYS A 24 -12.54 -6.47 10.00
N LEU A 25 -11.56 -5.98 10.79
CA LEU A 25 -11.32 -6.46 12.15
C LEU A 25 -12.50 -6.15 13.07
N ASP A 26 -13.06 -4.93 12.99
CA ASP A 26 -14.22 -4.52 13.79
C ASP A 26 -15.49 -5.34 13.46
N GLN A 27 -15.58 -5.87 12.23
CA GLN A 27 -16.69 -6.69 11.74
C GLN A 27 -16.46 -8.20 11.84
N ASP A 28 -15.33 -8.63 12.40
CA ASP A 28 -14.91 -10.04 12.49
C ASP A 28 -14.92 -10.77 11.13
N LEU A 29 -14.34 -10.12 10.11
CA LEU A 29 -14.22 -10.63 8.74
C LEU A 29 -12.77 -11.06 8.43
N PRO A 30 -12.33 -12.25 8.89
CA PRO A 30 -10.92 -12.65 8.83
C PRO A 30 -10.39 -12.82 7.40
N ASP A 31 -11.20 -13.35 6.48
CA ASP A 31 -10.79 -13.54 5.08
C ASP A 31 -10.55 -12.21 4.37
N ASP A 32 -11.42 -11.23 4.60
CA ASP A 32 -11.25 -9.87 4.09
C ASP A 32 -10.00 -9.20 4.69
N VAL A 33 -9.75 -9.37 5.98
CA VAL A 33 -8.51 -8.88 6.62
C VAL A 33 -7.28 -9.47 5.92
N LEU A 34 -7.27 -10.78 5.67
CA LEU A 34 -6.16 -11.45 4.96
C LEU A 34 -6.00 -10.93 3.53
N PHE A 35 -7.10 -10.69 2.82
CA PHE A 35 -7.07 -10.08 1.49
C PHE A 35 -6.44 -8.69 1.54
N TRP A 36 -6.92 -7.80 2.43
CA TRP A 36 -6.41 -6.43 2.52
C TRP A 36 -4.97 -6.35 3.01
N LEU A 37 -4.51 -7.30 3.84
CA LEU A 37 -3.10 -7.41 4.21
C LEU A 37 -2.21 -7.74 2.99
N LYS A 38 -2.66 -8.60 2.08
CA LYS A 38 -1.94 -8.88 0.83
C LYS A 38 -1.85 -7.63 -0.05
N VAL A 39 -2.96 -6.89 -0.18
CA VAL A 39 -3.00 -5.61 -0.92
C VAL A 39 -2.02 -4.60 -0.33
N ARG A 40 -2.01 -4.42 1.00
CA ARG A 40 -1.06 -3.53 1.70
C ARG A 40 0.39 -3.91 1.38
N ASN A 41 0.72 -5.20 1.43
CA ASN A 41 2.07 -5.68 1.17
C ASN A 41 2.51 -5.39 -0.28
N GLN A 42 1.60 -5.48 -1.25
CA GLN A 42 1.90 -5.12 -2.65
C GLN A 42 2.13 -3.60 -2.81
N ILE A 43 1.32 -2.77 -2.16
CA ILE A 43 1.51 -1.32 -2.14
C ILE A 43 2.87 -0.96 -1.51
N ASP A 44 3.19 -1.53 -0.34
CA ASP A 44 4.46 -1.31 0.34
C ASP A 44 5.65 -1.75 -0.53
N TRP A 45 5.52 -2.86 -1.27
CA TRP A 45 6.55 -3.32 -2.19
C TRP A 45 6.75 -2.34 -3.36
N LEU A 46 5.68 -1.89 -4.02
CA LEU A 46 5.72 -0.91 -5.11
C LEU A 46 6.33 0.44 -4.67
N MET A 47 6.00 0.89 -3.46
CA MET A 47 6.58 2.12 -2.91
C MET A 47 8.08 1.96 -2.58
N ARG A 48 8.54 0.77 -2.20
CA ARG A 48 9.96 0.49 -1.94
C ARG A 48 10.77 0.37 -3.23
N THR A 49 10.25 -0.30 -4.26
CA THR A 49 10.94 -0.44 -5.55
C THR A 49 11.05 0.91 -6.24
N SER A 50 9.99 1.70 -6.22
CA SER A 50 10.04 3.06 -6.76
C SER A 50 11.01 3.97 -5.99
N ARG A 51 11.19 3.83 -4.68
CA ARG A 51 12.24 4.62 -4.00
C ARG A 51 13.65 4.22 -4.47
N ARG A 52 13.92 2.93 -4.65
CA ARG A 52 15.23 2.43 -5.09
C ARG A 52 15.59 2.84 -6.52
N GLU A 53 14.64 2.83 -7.45
CA GLU A 53 14.89 3.30 -8.83
C GLU A 53 15.16 4.80 -8.89
N GLY A 54 14.57 5.61 -8.01
CA GLY A 54 14.89 7.03 -7.89
C GLY A 54 16.33 7.29 -7.44
N ASP A 55 16.87 6.46 -6.55
CA ASP A 55 18.24 6.58 -6.04
C ASP A 55 19.30 6.05 -7.02
N SER A 56 18.95 5.16 -7.95
CA SER A 56 19.89 4.62 -8.96
C SER A 56 20.07 5.47 -10.22
N ILE A 57 19.29 6.55 -10.39
CA ILE A 57 19.40 7.49 -11.52
C ILE A 57 20.31 8.69 -11.18
N GLN A 58 20.99 8.65 -10.02
CA GLN A 58 21.95 9.67 -9.61
C GLN A 58 23.40 9.35 -9.99
#